data_AF-A0A7S0LH33-F1
#
_entry.id   AF-A0A7S0LH33-F1
#
_cell.length_a   1.000
_cell.length_b   1.000
_cell.length_c   1.000
_cell.angle_alpha   90.00
_cell.angle_beta   90.00
_cell.angle_gamma   90.00
#
_symmetry.space_group_name_H-M   'P 1'
#
loop_
_entity.id
_entity.type
_entity.pdbx_description
1 polymer ?
#
loop_
_entity_poly.entity_id
_entity_poly.type
_entity_poly.pdbx_seq_one_letter_code
_entity_poly.pdbx_strand_id
1 'polypeptide(L)'
;GLPTIATNWSGLTALLTHEAAYPLGFELVPSSLSAGHLWAEPSVGHLRKLMRRVVAYPTEARRVGSNARRRIRQQFSQPAVADVIIGRLKQLEPKLLARLQRRVRQHGETS
;
A
#
# COMPACT_ATOMS: atom_id res chain seq x y z
N GLY A 1 5.02 -18.31 -1.13
CA GLY A 1 5.73 -17.07 -1.53
C GLY A 1 7.01 -17.01 -0.74
N LEU A 2 7.80 -15.95 -0.92
CA LEU A 2 9.03 -15.74 -0.15
C LEU A 2 8.73 -14.88 1.09
N PRO A 3 9.41 -15.09 2.22
CA PRO A 3 9.38 -14.14 3.33
C PRO A 3 10.01 -12.82 2.88
N THR A 4 9.34 -11.71 3.16
CA THR A 4 9.79 -10.38 2.73
C THR A 4 9.98 -9.47 3.94
N ILE A 5 11.16 -8.86 4.02
CA ILE A 5 11.46 -7.73 4.92
C ILE A 5 11.48 -6.47 4.04
N ALA A 6 10.75 -5.44 4.44
CA ALA A 6 10.77 -4.15 3.76
C ALA A 6 10.41 -3.03 4.72
N THR A 7 10.89 -1.82 4.45
CA THR A 7 10.59 -0.62 5.23
C THR A 7 9.08 -0.40 5.32
N ASN A 8 8.58 -0.27 6.54
CA ASN A 8 7.15 -0.15 6.82
C ASN A 8 6.62 1.26 6.54
N TRP A 9 6.78 1.74 5.31
CA TRP A 9 6.50 3.13 4.92
C TRP A 9 5.74 3.22 3.60
N SER A 10 4.90 4.25 3.48
CA SER A 10 4.17 4.59 2.24
C SER A 10 3.35 3.40 1.71
N GLY A 11 3.20 3.28 0.39
CA GLY A 11 2.38 2.24 -0.25
C GLY A 11 2.73 0.79 0.14
N LEU A 12 3.94 0.53 0.64
CA LEU A 12 4.31 -0.79 1.13
C LEU A 12 3.52 -1.19 2.38
N THR A 13 3.07 -0.23 3.20
CA THR A 13 2.27 -0.51 4.41
C THR A 13 0.98 -1.29 4.11
N ALA A 14 0.39 -1.09 2.92
CA ALA A 14 -0.79 -1.85 2.49
C ALA A 14 -0.49 -3.36 2.30
N LEU A 15 0.75 -3.70 1.98
CA LEU A 15 1.21 -5.07 1.74
C LEU A 15 1.78 -5.73 3.01
N LEU A 16 2.44 -4.93 3.86
CA LEU A 16 3.26 -5.40 4.99
C LEU A 16 2.46 -5.57 6.29
N THR A 17 1.64 -6.61 6.37
CA THR A 17 1.06 -7.02 7.67
C THR A 17 2.02 -7.97 8.41
N HIS A 18 1.96 -8.01 9.75
CA HIS A 18 2.79 -8.92 10.55
C HIS A 18 2.56 -10.41 10.25
N GLU A 19 1.43 -10.76 9.63
CA GLU A 19 1.13 -12.14 9.21
C GLU A 19 1.71 -12.51 7.85
N ALA A 20 2.00 -11.51 7.01
CA ALA A 20 2.35 -11.67 5.60
C ALA A 20 3.72 -11.08 5.25
N ALA A 21 4.39 -10.38 6.17
CA ALA A 21 5.72 -9.84 5.98
C ALA A 21 6.43 -9.60 7.32
N TYR A 22 7.64 -9.06 7.24
CA TYR A 22 8.42 -8.56 8.36
C TYR A 22 8.59 -7.03 8.19
N PRO A 23 7.68 -6.22 8.75
CA PRO A 23 7.72 -4.78 8.58
C PRO A 23 8.95 -4.19 9.29
N LEU A 24 9.86 -3.59 8.54
CA LEU A 24 11.07 -2.96 9.06
C LEU A 24 10.74 -1.55 9.58
N GLY A 25 11.11 -1.30 10.82
CA GLY A 25 11.02 0.03 11.44
C GLY A 25 11.99 1.02 10.82
N PHE A 26 11.62 2.30 10.86
CA PHE A 26 12.35 3.39 10.24
C PHE A 26 12.20 4.67 11.05
N GLU A 27 13.03 5.66 10.75
CA GLU A 27 12.89 7.04 11.18
C GLU A 27 12.72 7.95 9.96
N LEU A 28 12.00 9.06 10.12
CA LEU A 28 11.87 10.04 9.05
C LEU A 28 13.01 11.05 9.11
N VAL A 29 13.79 11.12 8.04
CA VAL A 29 14.93 12.04 7.91
C VAL A 29 14.73 12.98 6.72
N PRO A 30 15.28 14.20 6.75
CA PRO A 30 15.19 15.13 5.62
C PRO A 30 15.69 14.51 4.31
N SER A 31 14.97 14.77 3.21
CA SER A 31 15.39 14.37 1.88
C SER A 31 16.46 15.29 1.32
N SER A 32 17.56 14.68 0.84
CA SER A 32 18.58 15.35 0.07
C SER A 32 18.15 15.68 -1.37
N LEU A 33 17.07 15.07 -1.87
CA LEU A 33 16.60 15.27 -3.25
C LEU A 33 15.67 16.47 -3.41
N SER A 34 14.96 16.85 -2.34
CA SER A 34 13.96 17.92 -2.42
C SER A 34 13.64 18.47 -1.03
N ALA A 35 13.76 19.80 -0.89
CA ALA A 35 13.39 20.50 0.33
C ALA A 35 11.94 20.19 0.74
N GLY A 36 11.73 20.01 2.04
CA GLY A 36 10.42 19.69 2.62
C GLY A 36 9.97 18.23 2.49
N HIS A 37 10.73 17.37 1.80
CA HIS A 37 10.44 15.93 1.74
C HIS A 37 11.23 15.15 2.79
N LEU A 38 10.74 13.96 3.15
CA LEU A 38 11.35 13.06 4.12
C LEU A 38 11.61 11.68 3.50
N TRP A 39 12.72 11.05 3.88
CA TRP A 39 13.01 9.63 3.64
C TRP A 39 12.68 8.80 4.87
N ALA A 40 12.27 7.55 4.64
CA ALA A 40 12.19 6.54 5.67
C ALA A 40 13.53 5.83 5.81
N GLU A 41 14.38 6.32 6.71
CA GLU A 41 15.69 5.74 7.02
C GLU A 41 15.51 4.43 7.78
N PRO A 42 15.91 3.27 7.22
CA PRO A 42 15.66 1.97 7.84
C PRO A 42 16.51 1.75 9.09
N SER A 43 15.90 1.20 10.15
CA SER A 43 16.65 0.84 11.36
C SER A 43 17.57 -0.37 11.12
N VAL A 44 18.88 -0.13 11.05
CA VAL A 44 19.90 -1.18 10.89
C VAL A 44 19.82 -2.23 11.99
N GLY A 45 19.63 -1.79 13.25
CA GLY A 45 19.51 -2.69 14.40
C GLY A 45 18.30 -3.60 14.28
N HIS A 46 17.15 -3.07 13.85
CA HIS A 46 15.94 -3.85 13.63
C HIS A 46 16.10 -4.80 12.44
N LEU A 47 16.65 -4.34 11.31
CA LEU A 47 16.91 -5.16 10.13
C LEU A 47 17.75 -6.40 10.48
N ARG A 48 18.84 -6.21 11.23
CA ARG A 48 19.69 -7.31 11.72
C ARG A 48 18.91 -8.34 12.54
N LYS A 49 17.97 -7.89 13.41
CA LYS A 49 17.12 -8.78 14.21
C LYS A 49 16.15 -9.56 13.31
N LEU A 50 15.50 -8.91 12.34
CA LEU A 50 14.57 -9.55 11.40
C LEU A 50 15.28 -10.58 10.52
N MET A 51 16.45 -10.24 9.95
CA MET A 51 17.23 -11.18 9.14
C MET A 51 17.61 -12.44 9.92
N ARG A 52 18.08 -12.29 11.17
CA ARG A 52 18.37 -13.44 12.05
C ARG A 52 17.12 -14.26 12.36
N ARG A 53 15.97 -13.62 12.60
CA ARG A 53 14.70 -14.31 12.84
C ARG A 53 14.29 -15.17 11.64
N VAL A 54 14.38 -14.64 10.42
CA VAL A 54 14.03 -15.39 9.20
C VAL A 54 14.87 -16.66 9.06
N VAL A 55 16.16 -16.60 9.38
CA VAL A 55 17.06 -17.76 9.30
C VAL A 55 16.83 -18.73 10.48
N ALA A 56 16.67 -18.22 11.70
CA ALA A 56 16.51 -19.04 12.89
C ALA A 56 15.15 -19.77 12.95
N TYR A 57 14.11 -19.24 12.31
CA TYR A 57 12.75 -19.78 12.35
C TYR A 57 12.20 -20.07 10.94
N PRO A 58 12.75 -21.07 10.21
CA PRO A 58 12.39 -21.33 8.82
C PRO A 58 10.92 -21.71 8.62
N THR A 59 10.29 -22.39 9.59
CA THR A 59 8.85 -22.72 9.54
C THR A 59 7.99 -21.46 9.61
N GLU A 60 8.35 -20.51 10.48
CA GLU A 60 7.68 -19.21 10.54
C GLU A 60 7.84 -18.46 9.22
N ALA A 61 9.07 -18.39 8.70
CA ALA A 61 9.36 -17.69 7.46
C ALA A 61 8.59 -18.26 6.25
N ARG A 62 8.47 -19.59 6.13
CA ARG A 62 7.65 -20.25 5.11
C ARG A 62 6.17 -19.94 5.26
N ARG A 63 5.66 -19.91 6.50
CA ARG A 63 4.27 -19.54 6.80
C ARG A 63 4.00 -18.09 6.38
N VAL A 64 4.87 -17.15 6.77
CA VAL A 64 4.78 -15.73 6.39
C VAL A 64 4.78 -15.58 4.86
N GLY A 65 5.72 -16.20 4.16
CA GLY A 65 5.77 -16.14 2.69
C GLY A 65 4.56 -16.79 2.00
N SER A 66 3.94 -17.80 2.61
CA SER A 66 2.71 -18.41 2.10
C SER A 66 1.51 -17.49 2.28
N ASN A 67 1.41 -16.84 3.44
CA ASN A 67 0.41 -15.82 3.72
C ASN A 67 0.54 -14.62 2.79
N ALA A 68 1.77 -14.16 2.54
CA ALA A 68 2.06 -13.09 1.57
C ALA A 68 1.47 -13.41 0.20
N ARG A 69 1.78 -14.59 -0.35
CA ARG A 69 1.28 -15.03 -1.66
C ARG A 69 -0.24 -15.08 -1.70
N ARG A 70 -0.88 -15.60 -0.65
CA ARG A 70 -2.33 -15.68 -0.56
C ARG A 70 -2.96 -14.28 -0.54
N ARG A 71 -2.44 -13.38 0.29
CA ARG A 71 -2.90 -11.99 0.41
C ARG A 71 -2.81 -11.24 -0.92
N ILE A 72 -1.67 -11.33 -1.61
CA ILE A 72 -1.50 -10.70 -2.93
C ILE A 72 -2.54 -11.22 -3.92
N ARG A 73 -2.75 -12.54 -4.01
CA ARG A 73 -3.76 -13.10 -4.93
C ARG A 73 -5.18 -12.65 -4.60
N GLN A 74 -5.52 -12.58 -3.31
CA GLN A 74 -6.88 -12.27 -2.87
C GLN A 74 -7.21 -10.78 -2.91
N GLN A 75 -6.25 -9.90 -2.63
CA GLN A 75 -6.52 -8.48 -2.38
C GLN A 75 -5.83 -7.53 -3.36
N PHE A 76 -4.74 -7.97 -4.01
CA PHE A 76 -3.90 -7.13 -4.86
C PHE A 76 -3.70 -7.74 -6.25
N SER A 77 -4.51 -8.74 -6.63
CA SER A 77 -4.56 -9.22 -8.00
C SER A 77 -5.29 -8.20 -8.87
N GLN A 78 -5.02 -8.21 -10.17
CA GLN A 78 -5.68 -7.30 -11.11
C GLN A 78 -7.22 -7.34 -11.00
N PRO A 79 -7.89 -8.52 -10.92
CA PRO A 79 -9.33 -8.57 -10.69
C PRO A 79 -9.75 -7.93 -9.36
N ALA A 80 -9.08 -8.26 -8.25
CA ALA A 80 -9.42 -7.72 -6.94
C ALA A 80 -9.30 -6.18 -6.89
N VAL A 81 -8.27 -5.62 -7.52
CA VAL A 81 -8.10 -4.16 -7.62
C VAL A 81 -9.15 -3.53 -8.54
N ALA A 82 -9.47 -4.19 -9.67
CA ALA A 82 -10.52 -3.72 -10.58
C ALA A 82 -11.88 -3.63 -9.87
N ASP A 83 -12.23 -4.62 -9.05
CA ASP A 83 -13.47 -4.61 -8.27
C ASP A 83 -13.53 -3.43 -7.30
N VAL A 84 -12.41 -3.10 -6.63
CA VAL A 84 -12.32 -1.92 -5.75
C VAL A 84 -12.55 -0.62 -6.54
N ILE A 85 -11.91 -0.48 -7.71
CA ILE A 85 -12.04 0.70 -8.56
C ILE A 85 -13.49 0.85 -9.06
N ILE A 86 -14.07 -0.23 -9.60
CA ILE A 86 -15.45 -0.24 -10.10
C ILE A 86 -16.43 0.09 -8.98
N GLY A 87 -16.24 -0.50 -7.80
CA GLY A 87 -17.05 -0.21 -6.62
C GLY A 87 -16.99 1.28 -6.25
N ARG A 88 -15.80 1.89 -6.30
CA ARG A 88 -15.64 3.32 -6.03
C ARG A 88 -16.28 4.19 -7.10
N LEU A 89 -16.17 3.84 -8.37
CA LEU A 89 -16.78 4.58 -9.48
C LEU A 89 -18.31 4.58 -9.35
N LYS A 90 -18.93 3.44 -9.04
CA LYS A 90 -20.39 3.34 -8.81
C LYS A 90 -20.87 4.25 -7.66
N GLN A 91 -20.08 4.38 -6.59
CA GLN A 91 -20.40 5.30 -5.49
C GLN A 91 -20.30 6.78 -5.87
N LEU A 92 -19.40 7.11 -6.81
CA LEU A 92 -19.13 8.49 -7.23
C LEU A 92 -20.00 8.93 -8.40
N GLU A 93 -20.50 7.99 -9.21
CA GLU A 93 -21.31 8.24 -10.40
C GLU A 93 -22.47 9.22 -10.15
N PRO A 94 -23.31 9.08 -9.10
CA PRO A 94 -24.39 10.04 -8.86
C PRO A 94 -23.89 11.47 -8.62
N LYS A 95 -22.77 11.61 -7.90
CA LYS A 95 -22.16 12.92 -7.59
C LYS A 95 -21.54 13.57 -8.82
N LEU A 96 -20.94 12.76 -9.70
CA LEU A 96 -20.36 13.22 -10.96
C LEU A 96 -21.45 13.69 -11.93
N LEU A 97 -22.52 12.90 -12.10
CA LEU A 97 -23.67 13.28 -12.93
C LEU A 97 -24.33 14.56 -12.43
N ALA A 98 -24.56 14.69 -11.12
CA ALA A 98 -25.12 15.91 -10.54
C ALA A 98 -24.22 17.15 -10.77
N ARG A 99 -22.89 16.99 -10.72
CA ARG A 99 -21.94 18.08 -11.03
C ARG A 99 -21.96 18.48 -12.52
N LEU A 100 -22.01 17.51 -13.42
CA LEU A 100 -22.09 17.75 -14.87
C LEU A 100 -23.39 18.48 -15.24
N GLN A 101 -24.52 18.04 -14.69
CA GLN A 101 -25.82 18.68 -14.92
C GLN A 101 -25.91 20.12 -14.41
N ARG A 102 -25.18 20.48 -13.33
CA ARG A 102 -25.11 21.87 -12.85
C ARG A 102 -24.29 22.77 -13.79
N ARG A 103 -23.16 22.26 -14.32
CA ARG A 103 -22.32 23.04 -15.26
C ARG A 103 -23.05 23.34 -16.57
N VAL A 104 -23.79 22.38 -17.11
CA VAL A 104 -24.58 22.58 -18.34
C VAL A 104 -25.65 23.67 -18.14
N ARG A 105 -26.34 23.67 -16.99
CA ARG A 105 -27.35 24.71 -16.67
C ARG A 105 -26.73 26.10 -16.52
N GLN A 106 -25.56 26.21 -15.87
CA GLN A 106 -24.87 27.48 -15.66
C GLN A 106 -24.24 28.10 -16.92
N HIS A 107 -24.11 27.35 -18.03
CA HIS A 107 -23.61 27.89 -19.31
C HIS A 107 -24.72 28.04 -20.37
N GLY A 108 -25.91 27.49 -20.13
CA GLY A 108 -27.09 27.67 -21.00
C GLY A 108 -27.89 28.95 -20.74
N GLU A 109 -27.64 29.65 -19.63
CA GLU A 109 -28.35 30.90 -19.26
C GLU A 109 -27.59 32.19 -19.68
N THR A 110 -26.43 32.06 -20.34
CA THR A 110 -25.58 33.19 -20.79
C THR A 110 -25.59 33.42 -22.31
N SER A 111 -26.63 33.03 -23.03
CA SER A 111 -26.77 33.27 -24.47
C SER A 111 -28.15 33.76 -24.86
#